data_AF-A0A3D2GUR5-F1
#
_entry.id   AF-A0A3D2GUR5-F1
#
_cell.length_a   1.000
_cell.length_b   1.000
_cell.length_c   1.000
_cell.angle_alpha   90.00
_cell.angle_beta   90.00
_cell.angle_gamma   90.00
#
_symmetry.space_group_name_H-M   'P 1'
#
loop_
_entity.id
_entity.type
_entity.pdbx_description
1 polymer ?
#
loop_
_entity_poly.entity_id
_entity_poly.type
_entity_poly.pdbx_seq_one_letter_code
_entity_poly.pdbx_strand_id
1 'polypeptide(L)' 'MASSSTTKSAPERARPLSPHLQVYRLPLVAITSITHRITGVGNAIGLILMTYWLIAAAGGEVAYDNAMGFFGSF' A
#
# COMPACT_ATOMS: atom_id res chain seq x y z
N MET A 1 37.46 35.09 -5.76
CA MET A 1 37.41 33.71 -6.30
C MET A 1 38.20 32.82 -5.36
N ALA A 2 37.53 32.09 -4.48
CA ALA A 2 38.13 30.95 -3.78
C ALA A 2 37.01 29.91 -3.61
N SER A 3 36.98 28.94 -4.52
CA SER A 3 36.05 27.82 -4.51
C SER A 3 36.33 26.94 -3.29
N SER A 4 35.35 26.78 -2.40
CA SER A 4 35.37 25.76 -1.36
C SER A 4 34.99 24.41 -1.96
N SER A 5 35.99 23.56 -2.16
CA SER A 5 35.85 22.18 -2.62
C SER A 5 35.06 21.33 -1.62
N THR A 6 33.90 20.82 -2.04
CA THR A 6 33.10 19.84 -1.32
C THR A 6 33.78 18.46 -1.37
N THR A 7 34.51 18.10 -0.32
CA THR A 7 35.01 16.74 -0.13
C THR A 7 33.86 15.85 0.35
N LYS A 8 33.36 14.96 -0.50
CA LYS A 8 32.40 13.90 -0.15
C LYS A 8 33.11 12.89 0.76
N SER A 9 32.80 12.90 2.05
CA SER A 9 33.31 11.93 3.02
C SER A 9 32.72 10.52 2.75
N ALA A 10 33.52 9.49 3.07
CA ALA A 10 33.14 8.08 3.04
C ALA A 10 31.82 7.82 3.82
N PRO A 11 31.04 6.76 3.51
CA PRO A 11 29.74 6.56 4.12
C PRO A 11 29.87 6.47 5.65
N GLU A 12 29.37 7.50 6.33
CA GLU A 12 29.32 7.57 7.78
C GLU A 12 28.55 6.37 8.32
N ARG A 13 29.12 5.63 9.27
CA ARG A 13 28.43 4.50 9.91
C ARG A 13 27.15 5.02 10.58
N ALA A 14 26.01 4.75 9.96
CA ALA A 14 24.72 5.23 10.44
C ALA A 14 24.47 4.73 11.87
N ARG A 15 24.11 5.66 12.76
CA ARG A 15 23.75 5.31 14.14
C ARG A 15 22.56 4.35 14.13
N PRO A 16 22.57 3.28 14.93
CA PRO A 16 21.46 2.34 14.98
C PRO A 16 20.20 3.03 15.50
N LEU A 17 19.06 2.75 14.86
CA LEU A 17 17.77 3.26 15.30
C LEU A 17 17.33 2.53 16.57
N SER A 18 16.79 3.25 17.54
CA SER A 18 16.24 2.61 18.73
C SER A 18 14.99 1.78 18.38
N PRO A 19 14.75 0.66 19.10
CA PRO A 19 13.54 -0.14 18.93
C PRO A 19 12.32 0.69 19.35
N HIS A 20 11.50 1.13 18.38
CA HIS A 20 10.39 2.06 18.61
C HIS A 20 9.03 1.38 18.42
N LEU A 21 8.73 0.80 17.25
CA LEU A 21 7.42 0.17 17.01
C LEU A 21 7.22 -1.15 17.77
N GLN A 22 8.29 -1.91 17.98
CA GLN A 22 8.21 -3.24 18.60
C GLN A 22 8.08 -3.18 20.12
N VAL A 23 8.59 -2.13 20.76
CA VAL A 23 8.58 -1.96 22.23
C VAL A 23 7.41 -1.06 22.68
N TYR A 24 6.88 -0.23 21.79
CA TYR A 24 5.78 0.67 22.09
C TYR A 24 4.45 -0.09 22.29
N ARG A 25 3.77 0.19 23.40
CA ARG A 25 2.43 -0.33 23.68
C ARG A 25 1.40 0.45 22.87
N LEU A 26 0.88 -0.17 21.82
CA LEU A 26 -0.12 0.45 20.93
C LEU A 26 -1.44 0.72 21.69
N PRO A 27 -1.84 1.99 21.86
CA PRO A 27 -3.15 2.33 22.41
C PRO A 27 -4.25 2.07 21.37
N LEU A 28 -5.49 1.89 21.82
CA LEU A 28 -6.64 1.58 20.95
C LEU A 28 -6.80 2.60 19.80
N VAL A 29 -6.60 3.89 20.06
CA VAL A 29 -6.69 4.93 19.02
C VAL A 29 -5.68 4.75 17.88
N ALA A 30 -4.48 4.24 18.19
CA ALA A 30 -3.46 3.96 17.18
C ALA A 30 -3.83 2.73 16.34
N ILE A 31 -4.36 1.68 16.99
CA ILE A 31 -4.86 0.47 16.32
C ILE A 31 -6.02 0.82 15.39
N THR A 32 -7.00 1.61 15.86
CA THR A 32 -8.13 2.05 15.05
C THR A 32 -7.64 2.87 13.84
N SER A 33 -6.68 3.78 14.04
CA SER A 33 -6.12 4.59 12.95
C SER A 33 -5.47 3.73 11.86
N ILE A 34 -4.63 2.75 12.23
CA ILE A 34 -3.94 1.92 11.25
C ILE A 34 -4.91 0.96 10.54
N THR A 35 -5.87 0.41 11.28
CA THR A 35 -6.92 -0.44 10.74
C THR A 35 -7.75 0.34 9.72
N HIS A 36 -8.16 1.56 10.05
CA HIS A 36 -8.93 2.40 9.13
C HIS A 36 -8.17 2.69 7.83
N ARG A 37 -6.85 2.92 7.90
CA ARG A 37 -6.01 3.09 6.71
C ARG A 37 -5.97 1.82 5.86
N ILE A 38 -5.77 0.67 6.48
CA ILE A 38 -5.75 -0.63 5.79
C ILE A 38 -7.10 -0.90 5.12
N THR A 39 -8.21 -0.72 5.85
CA THR A 39 -9.56 -0.87 5.31
C THR A 39 -9.83 0.11 4.17
N GLY A 40 -9.35 1.35 4.27
CA GLY A 40 -9.45 2.33 3.20
C GLY A 40 -8.78 1.86 1.90
N VAL A 41 -7.56 1.33 1.98
CA VAL A 41 -6.86 0.75 0.82
C VAL A 41 -7.61 -0.48 0.30
N GLY A 42 -8.06 -1.37 1.18
CA GLY A 42 -8.87 -2.53 0.81
C GLY A 42 -10.15 -2.14 0.05
N ASN A 43 -10.87 -1.13 0.53
CA ASN A 43 -12.06 -0.60 -0.13
C ASN A 43 -11.75 0.04 -1.48
N ALA A 44 -10.63 0.76 -1.62
CA ALA A 44 -10.23 1.33 -2.89
C ALA A 44 -9.98 0.24 -3.95
N ILE A 45 -9.27 -0.83 -3.56
CA ILE A 45 -9.04 -1.99 -4.42
C ILE A 45 -10.37 -2.69 -4.74
N GLY A 46 -11.21 -2.92 -3.73
CA GLY A 46 -12.53 -3.51 -3.88
C GLY A 46 -13.44 -2.71 -4.83
N LEU A 47 -13.38 -1.38 -4.80
CA LEU A 47 -14.13 -0.51 -5.70
C LEU A 47 -13.68 -0.68 -7.16
N ILE A 48 -12.37 -0.79 -7.39
CA ILE A 48 -11.81 -1.03 -8.73
C ILE A 48 -12.29 -2.38 -9.26
N LEU A 49 -12.19 -3.44 -8.44
CA LEU A 49 -12.65 -4.78 -8.79
C LEU A 49 -14.16 -4.81 -9.06
N MET A 50 -14.96 -4.16 -8.21
CA MET A 50 -16.41 -4.03 -8.39
C MET A 50 -16.74 -3.31 -9.70
N THR A 51 -16.04 -2.22 -10.00
CA THR A 51 -16.25 -1.47 -11.26
C THR A 51 -15.89 -2.30 -12.48
N TYR A 52 -14.77 -3.02 -12.44
CA TYR A 52 -14.38 -3.95 -13.51
C TYR A 52 -15.45 -5.01 -13.76
N TRP A 53 -15.98 -5.61 -12.69
CA TRP A 53 -17.05 -6.61 -12.80
C TRP A 53 -18.32 -6.03 -13.42
N LEU A 54 -18.74 -4.82 -13.01
CA LEU A 54 -19.92 -4.16 -13.57
C LEU A 54 -19.77 -3.84 -15.06
N ILE A 55 -18.57 -3.40 -15.48
CA ILE A 55 -18.27 -3.17 -16.90
C ILE A 55 -18.34 -4.48 -17.69
N ALA A 56 -17.76 -5.56 -17.16
CA ALA A 56 -17.79 -6.87 -17.79
C ALA A 56 -19.23 -7.41 -17.91
N ALA A 57 -20.06 -7.22 -16.87
CA ALA A 57 -21.47 -7.61 -16.89
C ALA A 57 -22.28 -6.86 -17.96
N ALA A 58 -21.95 -5.59 -18.23
CA ALA A 58 -22.58 -4.82 -19.30
C ALA A 58 -22.01 -5.13 -20.71
N GLY A 59 -20.79 -5.68 -20.79
CA GLY A 59 -20.03 -5.90 -22.03
C GLY A 59 -20.37 -7.17 -22.80
N GLY A 60 -21.27 -8.01 -22.28
CA GLY A 60 -21.69 -9.27 -22.92
C GLY A 60 -20.97 -10.51 -22.39
N GLU A 61 -21.38 -11.67 -22.92
CA GLU A 61 -21.06 -13.01 -22.38
C GLU A 61 -19.56 -13.26 -22.23
N VAL A 62 -18.77 -13.03 -23.28
CA VAL A 62 -17.31 -13.26 -23.26
C VAL A 62 -16.60 -12.38 -22.23
N ALA A 63 -17.02 -11.12 -22.07
CA ALA A 63 -16.41 -10.21 -21.10
C ALA A 63 -16.76 -10.64 -19.66
N TYR A 64 -18.01 -11.03 -19.43
CA TYR A 64 -18.48 -11.52 -18.14
C TYR A 64 -17.81 -12.84 -17.72
N ASP A 65 -17.67 -13.80 -18.64
CA ASP A 65 -17.01 -15.07 -18.36
C ASP A 65 -15.54 -14.91 -17.97
N ASN A 66 -14.83 -13.97 -18.62
CA ASN A 66 -13.46 -13.63 -18.23
C ASN A 66 -13.40 -13.03 -16.81
N ALA A 67 -14.33 -12.14 -16.47
CA ALA A 67 -14.41 -11.58 -15.11
C ALA A 67 -14.75 -12.66 -14.08
N MET A 68 -15.73 -13.53 -14.36
CA MET A 68 -16.10 -14.64 -13.49
C MET A 68 -14.97 -15.65 -13.33
N GLY A 69 -14.21 -15.95 -14.39
CA GLY A 69 -13.00 -16.77 -14.30
C GLY A 69 -11.94 -16.16 -13.38
N PHE A 70 -11.74 -14.85 -13.44
CA PHE A 70 -10.85 -14.15 -12.51
C PHE A 70 -11.37 -14.22 -11.06
N PHE A 71 -12.63 -13.90 -10.81
CA PHE A 71 -13.23 -13.95 -9.46
C PHE A 71 -13.42 -15.36 -8.91
N GLY A 72 -13.44 -16.41 -9.75
CA GLY A 72 -13.55 -17.81 -9.33
C GLY A 72 -12.23 -18.55 -9.27
N SER A 73 -11.10 -17.87 -9.48
CA SER A 73 -9.77 -18.50 -9.61
C SER A 73 -9.07 -18.85 -8.28
N PHE A 74 -9.71 -18.63 -7.13
CA PHE A 74 -9.14 -18.85 -5.80
C PHE A 74 -9.85 -19.97 -5.02
#